data_AF-A0A7S1W647-F1
#
_entry.id   AF-A0A7S1W647-F1
#
_cell.length_a   1.000
_cell.length_b   1.000
_cell.length_c   1.000
_cell.angle_alpha   90.00
_cell.angle_beta   90.00
_cell.angle_gamma   90.00
#
_symmetry.space_group_name_H-M   'P 1'
#
loop_
_entity.id
_entity.type
_entity.pdbx_description
1 polymer ?
#
loop_
_entity_poly.entity_id
_entity_poly.type
_entity_poly.pdbx_seq_one_letter_code
_entity_poly.pdbx_strand_id
1 'polypeptide(L)'
;MASFAPPADTRDLSGKFISFCKAKLQHHQSDPLENFVQRWGLNEDAVHRLKELPVELQFDVMNSFAPPQDTRNVSARFISFAKARVQQQEVDPLEAFAKRWGLNEDAMRWLRSMPVDQQSEAMAAFAPTPDTRNTSARFISFAKGKMAQQEVGAMQAASVANVLERFCQSWGLNEDAMARLRDLPPELQQETMCSFAPPPGTRDSSAKFIAFAKVKRLHYEGGEQPPRAKRPRMDTPPEQFAAMPALIAPPVQRPAAADGAEDFVQHWGLNEDALARLIDLPVEVQQEVMASFSPPADTRDVSAKFISFTRAKRTQFEQAGPLQHFAGTWGLNEDAVRELWELPPGLRAEAMGSFAPAPNTRDVSAKFITFARRKRNAAAGVDAGNAFNAFGTAVIVPPRKRPAPQWDA
;
A
#
# COMPACT_ATOMS: atom_id res chain seq x y z
N MET A 1 -46.05 50.27 -6.18
CA MET A 1 -44.61 50.47 -6.49
C MET A 1 -43.93 50.96 -5.23
N ALA A 2 -43.32 50.06 -4.47
CA ALA A 2 -42.58 50.41 -3.25
C ALA A 2 -41.09 50.49 -3.59
N SER A 3 -40.50 51.66 -3.35
CA SER A 3 -39.09 51.98 -3.61
C SER A 3 -38.21 51.36 -2.53
N PHE A 4 -37.24 50.54 -2.93
CA PHE A 4 -36.30 49.88 -2.03
C PHE A 4 -35.03 50.74 -1.95
N ALA A 5 -34.86 51.46 -0.84
CA ALA A 5 -33.65 52.24 -0.57
C ALA A 5 -32.61 51.33 0.12
N PRO A 6 -31.40 51.15 -0.44
CA PRO A 6 -30.36 50.36 0.21
C PRO A 6 -29.75 51.11 1.41
N PRO A 7 -29.36 50.40 2.48
CA PRO A 7 -28.78 50.98 3.69
C PRO A 7 -27.39 51.57 3.42
N ALA A 8 -27.15 52.75 4.00
CA ALA A 8 -26.03 53.65 3.71
C ALA A 8 -24.67 53.27 4.30
N ASP A 9 -24.45 52.02 4.73
CA ASP A 9 -23.33 51.68 5.64
C ASP A 9 -22.42 50.53 5.17
N THR A 10 -22.08 50.51 3.88
CA THR A 10 -21.16 49.50 3.28
C THR A 10 -19.81 50.07 2.85
N ARG A 11 -19.45 51.30 3.25
CA ARG A 11 -18.29 52.03 2.71
C ARG A 11 -16.94 51.79 3.39
N ASP A 12 -16.81 50.92 4.41
CA ASP A 12 -15.54 50.73 5.13
C ASP A 12 -15.02 49.27 5.19
N LEU A 13 -15.42 48.43 4.23
CA LEU A 13 -14.85 47.07 4.13
C LEU A 13 -13.61 47.01 3.22
N SER A 14 -13.49 47.92 2.23
CA SER A 14 -12.32 47.93 1.34
C SER A 14 -11.06 48.43 2.07
N GLY A 15 -11.18 49.40 2.97
CA GLY A 15 -10.07 49.92 3.77
C GLY A 15 -9.49 48.88 4.72
N LYS A 16 -10.35 48.12 5.40
CA LYS A 16 -9.93 47.03 6.31
C LYS A 16 -9.35 45.83 5.56
N PHE A 17 -9.87 45.50 4.38
CA PHE A 17 -9.31 44.42 3.55
C PHE A 17 -7.95 44.82 2.96
N ILE A 18 -7.77 46.07 2.53
CA ILE A 18 -6.47 46.58 2.07
C ILE A 18 -5.48 46.65 3.24
N SER A 19 -5.88 47.11 4.43
CA SER A 19 -5.03 47.08 5.62
C SER A 19 -4.68 45.66 6.07
N PHE A 20 -5.61 44.70 5.94
CA PHE A 20 -5.35 43.30 6.24
C PHE A 20 -4.40 42.65 5.23
N CYS A 21 -4.57 42.90 3.93
CA CYS A 21 -3.63 42.46 2.90
C CYS A 21 -2.26 43.13 3.05
N LYS A 22 -2.20 44.40 3.45
CA LYS A 22 -0.94 45.14 3.69
C LYS A 22 -0.25 44.67 4.98
N ALA A 23 -1.00 44.35 6.04
CA ALA A 23 -0.46 43.75 7.27
C ALA A 23 0.00 42.30 7.05
N LYS A 24 -0.68 41.52 6.20
CA LYS A 24 -0.27 40.16 5.86
C LYS A 24 0.88 40.09 4.83
N LEU A 25 1.07 41.13 4.01
CA LEU A 25 2.30 41.34 3.21
C LEU A 25 3.46 41.90 4.05
N GLN A 26 3.18 42.54 5.20
CA GLN A 26 4.19 43.05 6.12
C GLN A 26 4.66 42.05 7.17
N HIS A 27 4.08 40.85 7.24
CA HIS A 27 4.90 39.67 7.52
C HIS A 27 5.81 39.46 6.31
N HIS A 28 6.80 40.35 6.18
CA HIS A 28 8.02 40.08 5.47
C HIS A 28 8.44 38.68 5.90
N GLN A 29 8.32 37.72 4.98
CA GLN A 29 9.25 36.62 4.94
C GLN A 29 10.61 37.29 4.86
N SER A 30 11.19 37.62 6.03
CA SER A 30 12.58 38.02 6.12
C SER A 30 13.33 37.02 5.26
N ASP A 31 14.14 37.52 4.34
CA ASP A 31 14.84 36.70 3.36
C ASP A 31 15.42 35.49 4.12
N PRO A 32 15.09 34.25 3.76
CA PRO A 32 15.58 33.08 4.47
C PRO A 32 17.10 33.12 4.60
N LEU A 33 17.80 33.75 3.65
CA LEU A 33 19.24 33.99 3.69
C LEU A 33 19.61 34.97 4.82
N GLU A 34 18.94 36.11 4.96
CA GLU A 34 19.19 37.07 6.06
C GLU A 34 18.95 36.44 7.43
N ASN A 35 17.86 35.68 7.59
CA ASN A 35 17.57 34.96 8.83
C ASN A 35 18.68 33.96 9.18
N PHE A 36 19.18 33.23 8.18
CA PHE A 36 20.24 32.27 8.36
C PHE A 36 21.58 32.94 8.71
N VAL A 37 21.93 34.03 8.02
CA VAL A 37 23.12 34.85 8.30
C VAL A 37 23.07 35.42 9.71
N GLN A 38 21.93 35.98 10.12
CA GLN A 38 21.72 36.51 11.47
C GLN A 38 21.78 35.42 12.53
N ARG A 39 21.13 34.27 12.29
CA ARG A 39 21.09 33.14 13.22
C ARG A 39 22.49 32.60 13.54
N TRP A 40 23.36 32.50 12.54
CA TRP A 40 24.68 31.91 12.69
C TRP A 40 25.81 32.94 12.84
N GLY A 41 25.51 34.24 12.77
CA GLY A 41 26.48 35.31 12.90
C GLY A 41 27.57 35.26 11.82
N LEU A 42 27.19 35.00 10.57
CA LEU A 42 28.14 34.87 9.46
C LEU A 42 28.75 36.23 9.08
N ASN A 43 30.06 36.24 8.80
CA ASN A 43 30.76 37.43 8.31
C ASN A 43 30.52 37.66 6.80
N GLU A 44 30.91 38.82 6.29
CA GLU A 44 30.68 39.21 4.89
C GLU A 44 31.24 38.19 3.89
N ASP A 45 32.43 37.61 4.13
CA ASP A 45 33.02 36.58 3.28
C ASP A 45 32.15 35.32 3.18
N ALA A 46 31.62 34.85 4.31
CA ALA A 46 30.73 33.69 4.35
C ALA A 46 29.38 33.98 3.66
N VAL A 47 28.85 35.19 3.82
CA VAL A 47 27.64 35.62 3.10
C VAL A 47 27.88 35.69 1.59
N HIS A 48 29.01 36.28 1.18
CA HIS A 48 29.39 36.34 -0.23
C HIS A 48 29.50 34.93 -0.81
N ARG A 49 30.17 34.03 -0.09
CA ARG A 49 30.30 32.63 -0.52
C ARG A 49 28.96 31.91 -0.64
N LEU A 50 28.03 32.13 0.29
CA LEU A 50 26.67 31.57 0.20
C LEU A 50 25.94 32.09 -1.04
N LYS A 51 26.03 33.40 -1.34
CA LYS A 51 25.39 34.02 -2.50
C LYS A 51 25.97 33.57 -3.85
N GLU A 52 27.24 33.15 -3.88
CA GLU A 52 27.88 32.56 -5.06
C GLU A 52 27.39 31.13 -5.37
N LEU A 53 26.80 30.42 -4.40
CA LEU A 53 26.34 29.05 -4.64
C LEU A 53 25.10 29.03 -5.56
N PRO A 54 24.93 27.99 -6.39
CA PRO A 54 23.64 27.71 -7.02
C PRO A 54 22.51 27.69 -6.00
N VAL A 55 21.34 28.21 -6.37
CA VAL A 55 20.17 28.36 -5.46
C VAL A 55 19.84 27.05 -4.75
N GLU A 56 19.94 25.92 -5.44
CA GLU A 56 19.72 24.58 -4.88
C GLU A 56 20.69 24.24 -3.74
N LEU A 57 21.98 24.57 -3.91
CA LEU A 57 22.98 24.39 -2.86
C LEU A 57 22.82 25.38 -1.72
N GLN A 58 22.33 26.59 -1.99
CA GLN A 58 22.04 27.54 -0.92
C GLN A 58 21.04 26.93 0.06
N PHE A 59 19.93 26.38 -0.44
CA PHE A 59 18.93 25.73 0.40
C PHE A 59 19.47 24.49 1.14
N ASP A 60 20.20 23.60 0.47
CA ASP A 60 20.81 22.42 1.11
C ASP A 60 21.80 22.81 2.21
N VAL A 61 22.67 23.78 1.92
CA VAL A 61 23.65 24.29 2.88
C VAL A 61 22.96 24.94 4.07
N MET A 62 21.94 25.78 3.84
CA MET A 62 21.19 26.46 4.90
C MET A 62 20.42 25.48 5.79
N ASN A 63 19.92 24.38 5.24
CA ASN A 63 19.18 23.37 5.99
C ASN A 63 20.09 22.38 6.74
N SER A 64 21.26 22.08 6.17
CA SER A 64 22.15 21.03 6.69
C SER A 64 23.26 21.57 7.59
N PHE A 65 23.55 22.87 7.58
CA PHE A 65 24.62 23.44 8.37
C PHE A 65 24.22 23.57 9.85
N ALA A 66 24.78 22.69 10.69
CA ALA A 66 24.60 22.68 12.14
C ALA A 66 25.97 22.57 12.85
N PRO A 67 26.70 23.68 13.01
CA PRO A 67 27.98 23.66 13.71
C PRO A 67 27.79 23.31 15.21
N PRO A 68 28.73 22.59 15.85
CA PRO A 68 28.74 22.40 17.30
C PRO A 68 28.68 23.73 18.08
N GLN A 69 28.03 23.71 19.25
CA GLN A 69 27.77 24.91 20.07
C GLN A 69 29.03 25.65 20.53
N ASP A 70 30.18 24.98 20.55
CA ASP A 70 31.49 25.51 20.96
C ASP A 70 32.37 25.95 19.77
N THR A 71 31.79 26.06 18.56
CA THR A 71 32.54 26.48 17.37
C THR A 71 32.95 27.94 17.46
N ARG A 72 34.24 28.20 17.75
CA ARG A 72 34.79 29.57 17.87
C ARG A 72 34.71 30.42 16.60
N ASN A 73 34.78 29.80 15.42
CA ASN A 73 34.73 30.50 14.13
C ASN A 73 33.70 29.84 13.21
N VAL A 74 32.44 30.23 13.39
CA VAL A 74 31.30 29.68 12.64
C VAL A 74 31.42 29.98 11.15
N SER A 75 31.86 31.18 10.77
CA SER A 75 32.05 31.59 9.38
C SER A 75 33.07 30.75 8.63
N ALA A 76 34.26 30.49 9.20
CA ALA A 76 35.27 29.64 8.57
C ALA A 76 34.79 28.19 8.42
N ARG A 77 34.03 27.69 9.40
CA ARG A 77 33.43 26.35 9.35
C ARG A 77 32.33 26.27 8.29
N PHE A 78 31.52 27.32 8.16
CA PHE A 78 30.51 27.45 7.12
C PHE A 78 31.14 27.44 5.73
N ILE A 79 32.16 28.26 5.47
CA ILE A 79 32.85 28.30 4.17
C ILE A 79 33.45 26.94 3.82
N SER A 80 34.07 26.26 4.79
CA SER A 80 34.63 24.91 4.59
C SER A 80 33.52 23.89 4.26
N PHE A 81 32.38 23.98 4.94
CA PHE A 81 31.21 23.13 4.69
C PHE A 81 30.59 23.39 3.32
N ALA A 82 30.36 24.66 2.95
CA ALA A 82 29.87 25.06 1.65
C ALA A 82 30.81 24.59 0.53
N LYS A 83 32.13 24.74 0.70
CA LYS A 83 33.13 24.22 -0.24
C LYS A 83 33.04 22.70 -0.39
N ALA A 84 32.88 21.97 0.71
CA ALA A 84 32.69 20.52 0.67
C ALA A 84 31.41 20.12 -0.08
N ARG A 85 30.31 20.88 0.07
CA ARG A 85 29.06 20.65 -0.67
C ARG A 85 29.18 20.93 -2.16
N VAL A 86 29.83 22.03 -2.53
CA VAL A 86 30.16 22.32 -3.94
C VAL A 86 30.97 21.16 -4.53
N GLN A 87 31.99 20.71 -3.80
CA GLN A 87 32.85 19.61 -4.26
C GLN A 87 32.12 18.26 -4.32
N GLN A 88 31.08 18.06 -3.51
CA GLN A 88 30.20 16.88 -3.58
C GLN A 88 29.23 16.95 -4.76
N GLN A 89 28.71 18.14 -5.10
CA GLN A 89 27.78 18.33 -6.22
C GLN A 89 28.49 18.34 -7.57
N GLU A 90 29.74 18.82 -7.62
CA GLU A 90 30.57 18.78 -8.84
C GLU A 90 31.00 17.36 -9.22
N VAL A 91 30.84 16.37 -8.34
CA VAL A 91 31.02 14.98 -8.77
C VAL A 91 29.83 14.61 -9.63
N ASP A 92 30.05 14.58 -10.95
CA ASP A 92 29.14 13.99 -11.93
C ASP A 92 28.50 12.74 -11.29
N PRO A 93 27.17 12.67 -11.13
CA PRO A 93 26.50 11.52 -10.52
C PRO A 93 26.94 10.20 -11.14
N LEU A 94 27.30 10.22 -12.43
CA LEU A 94 27.84 9.07 -13.14
C LEU A 94 29.23 8.69 -12.64
N GLU A 95 30.12 9.65 -12.39
CA GLU A 95 31.45 9.41 -11.81
C GLU A 95 31.37 8.94 -10.36
N ALA A 96 30.46 9.51 -9.55
CA ALA A 96 30.23 9.05 -8.19
C ALA A 96 29.77 7.59 -8.18
N PHE A 97 28.85 7.23 -9.09
CA PHE A 97 28.38 5.87 -9.27
C PHE A 97 29.48 4.93 -9.79
N ALA A 98 30.27 5.37 -10.77
CA ALA A 98 31.40 4.61 -11.30
C ALA A 98 32.42 4.29 -10.21
N LYS A 99 32.78 5.30 -9.41
CA LYS A 99 33.72 5.18 -8.30
C LYS A 99 33.17 4.25 -7.22
N ARG A 100 31.88 4.36 -6.89
CA ARG A 100 31.22 3.50 -5.90
C ARG A 100 31.27 2.02 -6.26
N TRP A 101 31.09 1.69 -7.55
CA TRP A 101 31.01 0.31 -8.01
C TRP A 101 32.27 -0.20 -8.73
N GLY A 102 33.32 0.62 -8.80
CA GLY A 102 34.55 0.30 -9.53
C GLY A 102 34.31 0.04 -11.02
N LEU A 103 33.48 0.88 -11.65
CA LEU A 103 33.20 0.77 -13.08
C LEU A 103 34.38 1.27 -13.91
N ASN A 104 34.70 0.54 -14.97
CA ASN A 104 35.71 0.93 -15.94
C ASN A 104 35.15 1.92 -16.99
N GLU A 105 36.05 2.42 -17.84
CA GLU A 105 35.70 3.42 -18.87
C GLU A 105 34.67 2.89 -19.88
N ASP A 106 34.68 1.59 -20.20
CA ASP A 106 33.71 1.00 -21.13
C ASP A 106 32.29 0.95 -20.54
N ALA A 107 32.17 0.62 -19.25
CA ALA A 107 30.91 0.69 -18.53
C ALA A 107 30.40 2.13 -18.40
N MET A 108 31.30 3.08 -18.19
CA MET A 108 30.98 4.51 -18.17
C MET A 108 30.53 5.04 -19.53
N ARG A 109 31.19 4.63 -20.61
CA ARG A 109 30.79 4.96 -21.98
C ARG A 109 29.38 4.43 -22.28
N TRP A 110 29.08 3.21 -21.83
CA TRP A 110 27.72 2.65 -21.91
C TRP A 110 26.72 3.47 -21.11
N LEU A 111 27.01 3.77 -19.84
CA LEU A 111 26.14 4.58 -18.98
C LEU A 111 25.84 5.95 -19.62
N ARG A 112 26.87 6.66 -20.09
CA ARG A 112 26.72 7.97 -20.76
C ARG A 112 25.97 7.91 -22.09
N SER A 113 25.96 6.76 -22.76
CA SER A 113 25.23 6.58 -24.03
C SER A 113 23.73 6.36 -23.86
N MET A 114 23.26 6.03 -22.65
CA MET A 114 21.83 5.85 -22.38
C MET A 114 21.13 7.22 -22.26
N PRO A 115 19.83 7.32 -22.60
CA PRO A 115 19.01 8.48 -22.25
C PRO A 115 19.05 8.80 -20.75
N VAL A 116 19.01 10.09 -20.38
CA VAL A 116 19.18 10.57 -18.99
C VAL A 116 18.25 9.85 -18.00
N ASP A 117 16.99 9.67 -18.37
CA ASP A 117 16.01 8.96 -17.53
C ASP A 117 16.44 7.52 -17.25
N GLN A 118 16.95 6.82 -18.27
CA GLN A 118 17.47 5.44 -18.13
C GLN A 118 18.78 5.38 -17.35
N GLN A 119 19.63 6.41 -17.41
CA GLN A 119 20.83 6.48 -16.59
C GLN A 119 20.46 6.45 -15.11
N SER A 120 19.51 7.29 -14.71
CA SER A 120 19.03 7.37 -13.32
C SER A 120 18.40 6.05 -12.86
N GLU A 121 17.55 5.42 -13.68
CA GLU A 121 16.93 4.14 -13.35
C GLU A 121 17.98 3.03 -13.23
N ALA A 122 18.92 2.96 -14.18
CA ALA A 122 19.98 1.95 -14.15
C ALA A 122 20.87 2.12 -12.92
N MET A 123 21.22 3.35 -12.54
CA MET A 123 21.99 3.65 -11.34
C MET A 123 21.24 3.26 -10.05
N ALA A 124 19.93 3.47 -10.00
CA ALA A 124 19.10 3.13 -8.85
C ALA A 124 18.89 1.62 -8.70
N ALA A 125 18.66 0.92 -9.82
CA ALA A 125 18.32 -0.50 -9.83
C ALA A 125 19.55 -1.44 -9.80
N PHE A 126 20.74 -0.96 -10.16
CA PHE A 126 21.94 -1.78 -10.17
C PHE A 126 22.53 -1.95 -8.75
N ALA A 127 22.32 -3.13 -8.18
CA ALA A 127 22.86 -3.52 -6.88
C ALA A 127 23.59 -4.88 -7.00
N PRO A 128 24.85 -4.92 -7.48
CA PRO A 128 25.59 -6.17 -7.58
C PRO A 128 25.92 -6.70 -6.18
N THR A 129 26.00 -8.03 -6.06
CA THR A 129 26.40 -8.67 -4.81
C THR A 129 27.85 -8.32 -4.47
N PRO A 130 28.24 -8.23 -3.16
CA PRO A 130 29.61 -7.87 -2.76
C PRO A 130 30.71 -8.72 -3.39
N ASP A 131 30.45 -9.99 -3.69
CA ASP A 131 31.42 -10.92 -4.29
C ASP A 131 31.52 -10.86 -5.82
N THR A 132 30.99 -9.80 -6.44
CA THR A 132 30.99 -9.67 -7.90
C THR A 132 32.39 -9.31 -8.41
N ARG A 133 33.10 -10.31 -8.97
CA ARG A 133 34.48 -10.13 -9.50
C ARG A 133 34.59 -9.14 -10.67
N ASN A 134 33.54 -8.94 -11.46
CA ASN A 134 33.54 -8.04 -12.61
C ASN A 134 32.25 -7.21 -12.63
N THR A 135 32.21 -6.17 -11.79
CA THR A 135 31.08 -5.24 -11.67
C THR A 135 30.79 -4.53 -12.99
N SER A 136 31.83 -4.14 -13.73
CA SER A 136 31.71 -3.47 -15.03
C SER A 136 30.97 -4.31 -16.07
N ALA A 137 31.35 -5.57 -16.27
CA ALA A 137 30.67 -6.45 -17.24
C ALA A 137 29.22 -6.77 -16.81
N ARG A 138 28.99 -6.90 -15.50
CA ARG A 138 27.63 -7.08 -14.95
C ARG A 138 26.77 -5.87 -15.18
N PHE A 139 27.30 -4.67 -14.98
CA PHE A 139 26.60 -3.42 -15.24
C PHE A 139 26.23 -3.28 -16.72
N ILE A 140 27.18 -3.49 -17.64
CA ILE A 140 26.91 -3.42 -19.09
C ILE A 140 25.83 -4.43 -19.50
N SER A 141 25.90 -5.66 -18.99
CA SER A 141 24.89 -6.69 -19.29
C SER A 141 23.51 -6.32 -18.75
N PHE A 142 23.46 -5.76 -17.55
CA PHE A 142 22.24 -5.25 -16.93
C PHE A 142 21.63 -4.09 -17.74
N ALA A 143 22.44 -3.09 -18.08
CA ALA A 143 22.03 -1.94 -18.89
C ALA A 143 21.49 -2.36 -20.26
N LYS A 144 22.19 -3.26 -20.96
CA LYS A 144 21.72 -3.85 -22.23
C LYS A 144 20.38 -4.57 -22.07
N GLY A 145 20.21 -5.34 -21.00
CA GLY A 145 18.95 -6.02 -20.70
C GLY A 145 17.78 -5.04 -20.50
N LYS A 146 18.03 -3.93 -19.78
CA LYS A 146 17.03 -2.87 -19.57
C LYS A 146 16.65 -2.16 -20.87
N MET A 147 17.63 -1.81 -21.71
CA MET A 147 17.36 -1.20 -23.02
C MET A 147 16.57 -2.15 -23.91
N ALA A 148 16.94 -3.44 -23.96
CA ALA A 148 16.20 -4.44 -24.73
C ALA A 148 14.75 -4.62 -24.23
N GLN A 149 14.53 -4.64 -22.91
CA GLN A 149 13.17 -4.68 -22.35
C GLN A 149 12.34 -3.46 -22.74
N GLN A 150 12.96 -2.28 -22.78
CA GLN A 150 12.27 -1.06 -23.19
C GLN A 150 11.99 -1.04 -24.70
N GLU A 151 12.89 -1.54 -25.53
CA GLU A 151 12.63 -1.70 -26.97
C GLU A 151 11.49 -2.68 -27.24
N VAL A 152 11.46 -3.81 -26.52
CA VAL A 152 10.34 -4.77 -26.60
C VAL A 152 9.04 -4.12 -26.11
N GLY A 153 9.08 -3.38 -25.01
CA GLY A 153 7.93 -2.64 -24.49
C GLY A 153 7.45 -1.55 -25.46
N ALA A 154 8.36 -0.81 -26.08
CA ALA A 154 8.05 0.24 -27.05
C ALA A 154 7.50 -0.35 -28.36
N MET A 155 8.07 -1.46 -28.83
CA MET A 155 7.59 -2.17 -30.03
C MET A 155 6.22 -2.80 -29.78
N GLN A 156 5.97 -3.33 -28.57
CA GLN A 156 4.67 -3.84 -28.17
C GLN A 156 3.66 -2.69 -28.03
N ALA A 157 4.04 -1.55 -27.43
CA ALA A 157 3.19 -0.37 -27.35
C ALA A 157 2.84 0.20 -28.74
N ALA A 158 3.82 0.27 -29.65
CA ALA A 158 3.60 0.68 -31.04
C ALA A 158 2.71 -0.33 -31.79
N SER A 159 2.89 -1.63 -31.56
CA SER A 159 2.00 -2.66 -32.13
C SER A 159 0.57 -2.52 -31.60
N VAL A 160 0.40 -2.29 -30.29
CA VAL A 160 -0.92 -2.07 -29.68
C VAL A 160 -1.55 -0.81 -30.25
N ALA A 161 -0.80 0.30 -30.36
CA ALA A 161 -1.30 1.55 -30.96
C ALA A 161 -1.80 1.35 -32.40
N ASN A 162 -1.06 0.60 -33.23
CA ASN A 162 -1.49 0.24 -34.58
C ASN A 162 -2.78 -0.60 -34.59
N VAL A 163 -2.95 -1.51 -33.62
CA VAL A 163 -4.18 -2.32 -33.49
C VAL A 163 -5.37 -1.45 -33.10
N LEU A 164 -5.20 -0.49 -32.18
CA LEU A 164 -6.24 0.46 -31.78
C LEU A 164 -6.66 1.36 -32.95
N GLU A 165 -5.70 1.88 -33.72
CA GLU A 165 -5.97 2.75 -34.86
C GLU A 165 -6.75 2.04 -35.97
N ARG A 166 -6.36 0.80 -36.31
CA ARG A 166 -7.11 -0.02 -37.27
C ARG A 166 -8.54 -0.30 -36.81
N PHE A 167 -8.72 -0.56 -35.51
CA PHE A 167 -10.04 -0.76 -34.94
C PHE A 167 -10.90 0.52 -35.05
N CYS A 168 -10.38 1.66 -34.63
CA CYS A 168 -11.07 2.95 -34.77
C CYS A 168 -11.43 3.26 -36.22
N GLN A 169 -10.50 3.03 -37.15
CA GLN A 169 -10.74 3.21 -38.58
C GLN A 169 -11.84 2.28 -39.11
N SER A 170 -11.84 1.01 -38.70
CA SER A 170 -12.83 0.02 -39.18
C SER A 170 -14.27 0.35 -38.76
N TRP A 171 -14.45 1.02 -37.61
CA TRP A 171 -15.76 1.40 -37.08
C TRP A 171 -16.12 2.87 -37.33
N GLY A 172 -15.24 3.64 -37.97
CA GLY A 172 -15.41 5.08 -38.18
C GLY A 172 -15.51 5.86 -36.86
N LEU A 173 -14.70 5.49 -35.86
CA LEU A 173 -14.66 6.15 -34.56
C LEU A 173 -13.89 7.48 -34.65
N ASN A 174 -14.40 8.51 -33.97
CA ASN A 174 -13.75 9.81 -33.87
C ASN A 174 -12.59 9.81 -32.84
N GLU A 175 -11.85 10.92 -32.77
CA GLU A 175 -10.71 11.06 -31.86
C GLU A 175 -11.12 10.93 -30.39
N ASP A 176 -12.30 11.42 -30.01
CA ASP A 176 -12.80 11.28 -28.64
C ASP A 176 -13.01 9.80 -28.26
N ALA A 177 -13.59 9.00 -29.14
CA ALA A 177 -13.77 7.56 -28.92
C ALA A 177 -12.40 6.84 -28.88
N MET A 178 -11.45 7.24 -29.72
CA MET A 178 -10.08 6.71 -29.69
C MET A 178 -9.35 7.05 -28.38
N ALA A 179 -9.46 8.29 -27.91
CA ALA A 179 -8.90 8.71 -26.63
C ALA A 179 -9.51 7.91 -25.49
N ARG A 180 -10.84 7.71 -25.48
CA ARG A 180 -11.51 6.86 -24.49
C ARG A 180 -11.04 5.41 -24.51
N LEU A 181 -10.75 4.86 -25.68
CA LEU A 181 -10.19 3.51 -25.79
C LEU A 181 -8.75 3.47 -25.26
N ARG A 182 -7.89 4.43 -25.60
CA ARG A 182 -6.51 4.53 -25.08
C ARG A 182 -6.45 4.70 -23.56
N ASP A 183 -7.43 5.36 -22.97
CA ASP A 183 -7.55 5.56 -21.52
C ASP A 183 -7.95 4.29 -20.74
N LEU A 184 -8.41 3.22 -21.42
CA LEU A 184 -8.75 1.96 -20.76
C LEU A 184 -7.48 1.16 -20.43
N PRO A 185 -7.48 0.35 -19.35
CA PRO A 185 -6.43 -0.66 -19.13
C PRO A 185 -6.27 -1.60 -20.33
N PRO A 186 -5.06 -2.11 -20.64
CA PRO A 186 -4.81 -2.94 -21.82
C PRO A 186 -5.76 -4.13 -21.97
N GLU A 187 -6.15 -4.76 -20.87
CA GLU A 187 -7.08 -5.89 -20.85
C GLU A 187 -8.49 -5.46 -21.26
N LEU A 188 -8.95 -4.30 -20.78
CA LEU A 188 -10.24 -3.73 -21.15
C LEU A 188 -10.25 -3.18 -22.57
N GLN A 189 -9.13 -2.67 -23.08
CA GLN A 189 -9.01 -2.28 -24.48
C GLN A 189 -9.34 -3.47 -25.38
N GLN A 190 -8.68 -4.61 -25.15
CA GLN A 190 -8.89 -5.83 -25.93
C GLN A 190 -10.33 -6.35 -25.78
N GLU A 191 -10.86 -6.41 -24.57
CA GLU A 191 -12.24 -6.87 -24.34
C GLU A 191 -13.26 -5.95 -25.02
N THR A 192 -13.07 -4.64 -24.93
CA THR A 192 -13.96 -3.63 -25.54
C THR A 192 -13.91 -3.75 -27.06
N MET A 193 -12.73 -3.91 -27.65
CA MET A 193 -12.56 -4.12 -29.10
C MET A 193 -13.22 -5.42 -29.59
N CYS A 194 -13.11 -6.51 -28.83
CA CYS A 194 -13.72 -7.79 -29.22
C CYS A 194 -15.24 -7.82 -29.02
N SER A 195 -15.76 -7.07 -28.04
CA SER A 195 -17.17 -7.14 -27.65
C SER A 195 -18.04 -6.05 -28.29
N PHE A 196 -17.43 -5.02 -28.86
CA PHE A 196 -18.16 -3.93 -29.49
C PHE A 196 -18.70 -4.35 -30.86
N ALA A 197 -20.01 -4.56 -30.93
CA ALA A 197 -20.73 -4.90 -32.15
C ALA A 197 -22.03 -4.08 -32.25
N PRO A 198 -21.95 -2.80 -32.67
CA PRO A 198 -23.14 -1.97 -32.84
C PRO A 198 -24.06 -2.57 -33.93
N PRO A 199 -25.40 -2.45 -33.79
CA PRO A 199 -26.34 -2.93 -34.81
C PRO A 199 -26.07 -2.32 -36.19
N PRO A 200 -26.35 -3.05 -37.28
CA PRO A 200 -26.20 -2.52 -38.63
C PRO A 200 -27.09 -1.28 -38.82
N GLY A 201 -26.54 -0.24 -39.47
CA GLY A 201 -27.23 1.04 -39.66
C GLY A 201 -27.12 2.02 -38.47
N THR A 202 -26.25 1.74 -37.48
CA THR A 202 -25.97 2.69 -36.39
C THR A 202 -25.40 4.00 -36.96
N ARG A 203 -26.12 5.11 -36.76
CA ARG A 203 -25.76 6.43 -37.30
C ARG A 203 -24.57 7.09 -36.59
N ASP A 204 -24.34 6.76 -35.33
CA ASP A 204 -23.26 7.33 -34.51
C ASP A 204 -22.55 6.23 -33.71
N SER A 205 -21.61 5.55 -34.38
CA SER A 205 -20.77 4.51 -33.77
C SER A 205 -19.90 5.04 -32.64
N SER A 206 -19.47 6.31 -32.72
CA SER A 206 -18.60 6.95 -31.74
C SER A 206 -19.31 7.13 -30.39
N ALA A 207 -20.51 7.71 -30.38
CA ALA A 207 -21.29 7.89 -29.15
C ALA A 207 -21.65 6.54 -28.50
N LYS A 208 -22.01 5.54 -29.32
CA LYS A 208 -22.31 4.18 -28.82
C LYS A 208 -21.08 3.51 -28.23
N PHE A 209 -19.92 3.65 -28.88
CA PHE A 209 -18.66 3.12 -28.38
C PHE A 209 -18.27 3.76 -27.04
N ILE A 210 -18.35 5.09 -26.93
CA ILE A 210 -18.01 5.80 -25.69
C ILE A 210 -18.93 5.35 -24.53
N ALA A 211 -20.23 5.22 -24.79
CA ALA A 211 -21.17 4.71 -23.78
C ALA A 211 -20.83 3.27 -23.37
N PHE A 212 -20.48 2.42 -24.32
CA PHE A 212 -20.10 1.03 -24.08
C PHE A 212 -18.79 0.91 -23.28
N ALA A 213 -17.75 1.63 -23.68
CA ALA A 213 -16.46 1.70 -22.98
C ALA A 213 -16.63 2.21 -21.54
N LYS A 214 -17.52 3.20 -21.33
CA LYS A 214 -17.86 3.70 -19.99
C LYS A 214 -18.50 2.62 -19.12
N VAL A 215 -19.44 1.83 -19.67
CA VAL A 215 -20.08 0.72 -18.94
C VAL A 215 -19.04 -0.36 -18.59
N LYS A 216 -18.17 -0.75 -19.53
CA LYS A 216 -17.09 -1.71 -19.28
C LYS A 216 -16.13 -1.25 -18.18
N ARG A 217 -15.75 0.03 -18.20
CA ARG A 217 -14.92 0.63 -17.16
C ARG A 217 -15.59 0.58 -15.79
N LEU A 218 -16.88 0.93 -15.71
CA LEU A 218 -17.64 0.87 -14.46
C LEU A 218 -17.73 -0.56 -13.90
N HIS A 219 -17.89 -1.58 -14.74
CA HIS A 219 -17.87 -2.97 -14.28
C HIS A 219 -16.48 -3.39 -13.75
N TYR A 220 -15.41 -2.96 -14.42
CA TYR A 220 -14.04 -3.25 -14.01
C TYR A 220 -13.66 -2.58 -12.69
N GLU A 221 -13.93 -1.27 -12.55
CA GLU A 221 -13.72 -0.51 -11.30
C GLU A 221 -14.66 -1.00 -10.19
N GLY A 222 -15.87 -1.45 -10.55
CA GLY A 222 -16.84 -2.06 -9.65
C GLY A 222 -16.46 -3.47 -9.19
N GLY A 223 -15.33 -4.04 -9.64
CA GLY A 223 -14.81 -5.36 -9.24
C GLY A 223 -15.75 -6.54 -9.52
N GLU A 224 -16.75 -6.36 -10.38
CA GLU A 224 -17.53 -7.46 -10.94
C GLU A 224 -16.80 -7.95 -12.19
N GLN A 225 -16.00 -9.00 -12.03
CA GLN A 225 -15.44 -9.71 -13.16
C GLN A 225 -16.61 -10.35 -13.96
N PRO A 226 -16.78 -10.05 -15.25
CA PRO A 226 -17.89 -10.61 -16.02
C PRO A 226 -17.76 -12.14 -16.09
N PRO A 227 -18.88 -12.89 -16.08
CA PRO A 227 -18.84 -14.34 -16.19
C PRO A 227 -18.12 -14.74 -17.48
N ARG A 228 -17.03 -15.48 -17.34
CA ARG A 228 -16.28 -16.06 -18.48
C ARG A 228 -17.27 -16.74 -19.42
N ALA A 229 -17.43 -16.20 -20.63
CA ALA A 229 -18.26 -16.79 -21.66
C ALA A 229 -17.78 -18.23 -21.93
N LYS A 230 -18.67 -19.19 -21.66
CA LYS A 230 -18.44 -20.62 -21.93
C LYS A 230 -18.12 -20.76 -23.42
N ARG A 231 -16.86 -21.08 -23.75
CA ARG A 231 -16.48 -21.46 -25.12
C ARG A 231 -17.32 -22.66 -25.57
N PRO A 232 -17.81 -22.72 -26.81
CA PRO A 232 -18.45 -23.91 -27.34
C PRO A 232 -17.40 -25.02 -27.39
N ARG A 233 -17.63 -26.10 -26.62
CA ARG A 233 -16.86 -27.34 -26.74
C ARG A 233 -17.18 -27.92 -28.12
N MET A 234 -16.19 -27.96 -29.02
CA MET A 234 -16.24 -28.91 -30.13
C MET A 234 -16.00 -30.31 -29.56
N ASP A 235 -16.92 -31.21 -29.90
CA ASP A 235 -16.85 -32.64 -29.61
C ASP A 235 -15.56 -33.25 -30.15
N THR A 236 -14.85 -33.98 -29.28
CA THR A 236 -13.73 -34.85 -29.66
C THR A 236 -14.15 -36.31 -29.37
N PRO A 237 -13.91 -37.27 -30.29
CA PRO A 237 -14.37 -38.65 -30.13
C PRO A 237 -13.47 -39.46 -29.18
N PRO A 238 -13.91 -40.64 -28.69
CA PRO A 238 -13.21 -41.39 -27.68
C PRO A 238 -12.13 -42.28 -28.31
N GLU A 239 -10.87 -42.06 -27.93
CA GLU A 239 -9.80 -43.03 -28.15
C GLU A 239 -9.25 -43.55 -26.83
N GLN A 240 -9.16 -44.87 -26.80
CA GLN A 240 -8.70 -45.73 -25.73
C GLN A 240 -7.18 -45.59 -25.59
N PHE A 241 -6.69 -45.14 -24.43
CA PHE A 241 -5.30 -45.41 -24.06
C PHE A 241 -5.18 -45.86 -22.61
N ALA A 242 -4.46 -46.96 -22.47
CA ALA A 242 -4.25 -47.75 -21.29
C ALA A 242 -3.28 -47.10 -20.31
N ALA A 243 -3.57 -47.37 -19.03
CA ALA A 243 -2.70 -47.51 -17.87
C ALA A 243 -1.21 -47.10 -17.99
N MET A 244 -0.81 -46.09 -17.20
CA MET A 244 0.48 -46.07 -16.51
C MET A 244 0.28 -45.64 -15.04
N PRO A 245 1.03 -46.22 -14.08
CA PRO A 245 0.84 -45.98 -12.65
C PRO A 245 1.63 -44.75 -12.18
N ALA A 246 0.92 -43.77 -11.63
CA ALA A 246 1.50 -42.59 -10.99
C ALA A 246 1.79 -42.86 -9.50
N LEU A 247 2.97 -42.43 -9.08
CA LEU A 247 3.50 -42.48 -7.72
C LEU A 247 2.58 -41.74 -6.73
N ILE A 248 2.23 -42.44 -5.65
CA ILE A 248 1.38 -41.98 -4.55
C ILE A 248 2.10 -40.87 -3.78
N ALA A 249 1.62 -39.63 -3.93
CA ALA A 249 1.93 -38.55 -2.99
C ALA A 249 1.13 -38.75 -1.69
N PRO A 250 1.69 -38.44 -0.51
CA PRO A 250 0.99 -38.58 0.76
C PRO A 250 -0.24 -37.65 0.82
N PRO A 251 -1.34 -38.05 1.47
CA PRO A 251 -2.57 -37.27 1.55
C PRO A 251 -2.31 -35.98 2.33
N VAL A 252 -2.44 -34.85 1.64
CA VAL A 252 -2.50 -33.52 2.27
C VAL A 252 -3.75 -33.50 3.15
N GLN A 253 -3.55 -33.51 4.47
CA GLN A 253 -4.63 -33.41 5.45
C GLN A 253 -5.36 -32.09 5.23
N ARG A 254 -6.61 -32.15 4.76
CA ARG A 254 -7.48 -30.97 4.71
C ARG A 254 -7.75 -30.50 6.14
N PRO A 255 -7.64 -29.20 6.45
CA PRO A 255 -8.01 -28.67 7.75
C PRO A 255 -9.52 -28.90 7.99
N ALA A 256 -9.87 -29.33 9.21
CA ALA A 256 -11.23 -29.69 9.64
C ALA A 256 -12.30 -28.57 9.53
N ALA A 257 -11.92 -27.37 9.08
CA ALA A 257 -12.84 -26.26 8.78
C ALA A 257 -13.64 -26.46 7.47
N ALA A 258 -13.20 -27.37 6.59
CA ALA A 258 -13.89 -27.64 5.32
C ALA A 258 -15.28 -28.27 5.51
N ASP A 259 -15.47 -29.05 6.59
CA ASP A 259 -16.66 -29.88 6.76
C ASP A 259 -17.92 -29.04 7.03
N GLY A 260 -17.81 -27.88 7.69
CA GLY A 260 -18.96 -27.01 7.93
C GLY A 260 -19.44 -26.22 6.71
N ALA A 261 -18.57 -26.01 5.72
CA ALA A 261 -18.90 -25.19 4.55
C ALA A 261 -19.88 -25.90 3.61
N GLU A 262 -19.75 -27.22 3.46
CA GLU A 262 -20.64 -28.04 2.61
C GLU A 262 -22.05 -28.10 3.20
N ASP A 263 -22.18 -28.33 4.51
CA ASP A 263 -23.46 -28.32 5.23
C ASP A 263 -24.17 -26.97 5.12
N PHE A 264 -23.42 -25.87 5.24
CA PHE A 264 -23.94 -24.51 5.10
C PHE A 264 -24.44 -24.22 3.69
N VAL A 265 -23.69 -24.64 2.67
CA VAL A 265 -24.08 -24.52 1.25
C VAL A 265 -25.33 -25.33 0.94
N GLN A 266 -25.43 -26.55 1.49
CA GLN A 266 -26.61 -27.38 1.35
C GLN A 266 -27.83 -26.75 2.06
N HIS A 267 -27.65 -26.22 3.27
CA HIS A 267 -28.73 -25.60 4.05
C HIS A 267 -29.37 -24.40 3.32
N TRP A 268 -28.55 -23.54 2.72
CA TRP A 268 -29.02 -22.34 2.03
C TRP A 268 -29.26 -22.54 0.51
N GLY A 269 -28.99 -23.73 -0.02
CA GLY A 269 -29.11 -24.01 -1.46
C GLY A 269 -28.17 -23.15 -2.31
N LEU A 270 -26.94 -22.93 -1.85
CA LEU A 270 -25.95 -22.11 -2.54
C LEU A 270 -25.34 -22.86 -3.74
N ASN A 271 -25.00 -22.13 -4.81
CA ASN A 271 -24.36 -22.70 -5.98
C ASN A 271 -22.84 -22.93 -5.78
N GLU A 272 -22.21 -23.63 -6.73
CA GLU A 272 -20.77 -23.93 -6.69
C GLU A 272 -19.89 -22.67 -6.64
N ASP A 273 -20.31 -21.59 -7.30
CA ASP A 273 -19.58 -20.31 -7.27
C ASP A 273 -19.59 -19.71 -5.85
N ALA A 274 -20.72 -19.76 -5.14
CA ALA A 274 -20.81 -19.31 -3.75
C ALA A 274 -19.97 -20.18 -2.80
N LEU A 275 -19.94 -21.51 -2.99
CA LEU A 275 -19.06 -22.40 -2.24
C LEU A 275 -17.58 -22.06 -2.48
N ALA A 276 -17.18 -21.90 -3.75
CA ALA A 276 -15.80 -21.54 -4.10
C ALA A 276 -15.38 -20.23 -3.45
N ARG A 277 -16.28 -19.23 -3.42
CA ARG A 277 -16.03 -17.96 -2.72
C ARG A 277 -15.91 -18.14 -1.22
N LEU A 278 -16.73 -18.99 -0.61
CA LEU A 278 -16.65 -19.26 0.83
C LEU A 278 -15.33 -19.94 1.23
N ILE A 279 -14.83 -20.86 0.40
CA ILE A 279 -13.55 -21.57 0.63
C ILE A 279 -12.34 -20.64 0.43
N ASP A 280 -12.43 -19.65 -0.46
CA ASP A 280 -11.34 -18.68 -0.71
C ASP A 280 -11.20 -17.62 0.39
N LEU A 281 -12.16 -17.54 1.33
CA LEU A 281 -12.08 -16.59 2.44
C LEU A 281 -11.12 -17.06 3.53
N PRO A 282 -10.45 -16.13 4.25
CA PRO A 282 -9.80 -16.46 5.51
C PRO A 282 -10.77 -17.16 6.46
N VAL A 283 -10.30 -18.14 7.23
CA VAL A 283 -11.14 -18.99 8.08
C VAL A 283 -11.97 -18.17 9.08
N GLU A 284 -11.42 -17.06 9.57
CA GLU A 284 -12.10 -16.15 10.49
C GLU A 284 -13.29 -15.45 9.81
N VAL A 285 -13.11 -15.02 8.55
CA VAL A 285 -14.17 -14.38 7.75
C VAL A 285 -15.21 -15.42 7.33
N GLN A 286 -14.78 -16.64 6.99
CA GLN A 286 -15.69 -17.76 6.69
C GLN A 286 -16.64 -18.03 7.87
N GLN A 287 -16.11 -18.15 9.09
CA GLN A 287 -16.91 -18.37 10.29
C GLN A 287 -17.89 -17.21 10.56
N GLU A 288 -17.44 -15.97 10.44
CA GLU A 288 -18.30 -14.80 10.61
C GLU A 288 -19.42 -14.77 9.57
N VAL A 289 -19.10 -15.05 8.30
CA VAL A 289 -20.08 -15.13 7.22
C VAL A 289 -21.12 -16.21 7.53
N MET A 290 -20.70 -17.41 7.91
CA MET A 290 -21.60 -18.52 8.22
C MET A 290 -22.50 -18.22 9.43
N ALA A 291 -21.99 -17.48 10.42
CA ALA A 291 -22.76 -17.11 11.61
C ALA A 291 -23.73 -15.94 11.39
N SER A 292 -23.41 -15.01 10.49
CA SER A 292 -24.16 -13.75 10.32
C SER A 292 -25.03 -13.67 9.08
N PHE A 293 -24.86 -14.60 8.13
CA PHE A 293 -25.67 -14.63 6.92
C PHE A 293 -27.08 -15.16 7.22
N SER A 294 -28.06 -14.26 7.14
CA SER A 294 -29.49 -14.57 7.32
C SER A 294 -30.32 -13.81 6.27
N PRO A 295 -30.46 -14.35 5.04
CA PRO A 295 -31.26 -13.72 4.00
C PRO A 295 -32.76 -13.76 4.37
N PRO A 296 -33.53 -12.71 4.03
CA PRO A 296 -35.00 -12.73 4.11
C PRO A 296 -35.62 -13.93 3.38
N ALA A 297 -36.72 -14.45 3.91
CA ALA A 297 -37.39 -15.65 3.41
C ALA A 297 -37.89 -15.53 1.95
N ASP A 298 -38.06 -14.31 1.45
CA ASP A 298 -38.50 -13.97 0.09
C ASP A 298 -37.35 -13.69 -0.88
N THR A 299 -36.11 -14.00 -0.49
CA THR A 299 -34.93 -13.77 -1.35
C THR A 299 -34.95 -14.70 -2.57
N ARG A 300 -35.21 -14.14 -3.75
CA ARG A 300 -35.28 -14.88 -5.02
C ARG A 300 -33.97 -15.55 -5.43
N ASP A 301 -32.82 -14.95 -5.12
CA ASP A 301 -31.49 -15.48 -5.42
C ASP A 301 -30.58 -15.38 -4.19
N VAL A 302 -30.57 -16.47 -3.40
CA VAL A 302 -29.78 -16.55 -2.17
C VAL A 302 -28.27 -16.59 -2.47
N SER A 303 -27.88 -17.19 -3.60
CA SER A 303 -26.47 -17.31 -4.01
C SER A 303 -25.86 -15.95 -4.36
N ALA A 304 -26.54 -15.15 -5.19
CA ALA A 304 -26.06 -13.81 -5.54
C ALA A 304 -25.96 -12.88 -4.30
N LYS A 305 -26.94 -12.99 -3.40
CA LYS A 305 -26.94 -12.23 -2.13
C LYS A 305 -25.79 -12.66 -1.21
N PHE A 306 -25.52 -13.96 -1.13
CA PHE A 306 -24.39 -14.50 -0.38
C PHE A 306 -23.04 -14.04 -0.95
N ILE A 307 -22.86 -14.06 -2.28
CA ILE A 307 -21.63 -13.59 -2.93
C ILE A 307 -21.41 -12.09 -2.66
N SER A 308 -22.49 -11.30 -2.70
CA SER A 308 -22.42 -9.86 -2.39
C SER A 308 -22.05 -9.62 -0.91
N PHE A 309 -22.61 -10.43 -0.01
CA PHE A 309 -22.36 -10.37 1.42
C PHE A 309 -20.93 -10.76 1.79
N THR A 310 -20.44 -11.89 1.26
CA THR A 310 -19.05 -12.35 1.43
C THR A 310 -18.05 -11.32 0.91
N ARG A 311 -18.34 -10.67 -0.23
CA ARG A 311 -17.52 -9.57 -0.75
C ARG A 311 -17.49 -8.39 0.20
N ALA A 312 -18.64 -7.95 0.72
CA ALA A 312 -18.70 -6.85 1.69
C ALA A 312 -17.89 -7.17 2.97
N LYS A 313 -18.01 -8.40 3.49
CA LYS A 313 -17.26 -8.86 4.66
C LYS A 313 -15.75 -8.93 4.39
N ARG A 314 -15.34 -9.42 3.22
CA ARG A 314 -13.93 -9.43 2.80
C ARG A 314 -13.35 -8.02 2.74
N THR A 315 -14.05 -7.08 2.10
CA THR A 315 -13.61 -5.67 2.05
C THR A 315 -13.52 -5.05 3.44
N GLN A 316 -14.49 -5.33 4.31
CA GLN A 316 -14.46 -4.85 5.70
C GLN A 316 -13.24 -5.41 6.47
N PHE A 317 -12.94 -6.69 6.28
CA PHE A 317 -11.78 -7.34 6.88
C PHE A 317 -10.45 -6.80 6.34
N GLU A 318 -10.36 -6.57 5.02
CA GLU A 318 -9.17 -5.97 4.38
C GLU A 318 -8.94 -4.53 4.84
N GLN A 319 -10.00 -3.73 5.00
CA GLN A 319 -9.91 -2.34 5.46
C GLN A 319 -9.57 -2.22 6.95
N ALA A 320 -10.20 -3.04 7.79
CA ALA A 320 -9.85 -3.10 9.20
C ALA A 320 -8.44 -3.67 9.39
N GLY A 321 -8.05 -4.62 8.53
CA GLY A 321 -6.87 -5.42 8.69
C GLY A 321 -7.08 -6.56 9.70
N PRO A 322 -6.33 -7.67 9.58
CA PRO A 322 -6.50 -8.85 10.45
C PRO A 322 -6.40 -8.54 11.95
N LEU A 323 -5.58 -7.55 12.31
CA LEU A 323 -5.32 -7.17 13.69
C LEU A 323 -6.50 -6.47 14.36
N GLN A 324 -7.12 -5.52 13.66
CA GLN A 324 -8.26 -4.77 14.18
C GLN A 324 -9.49 -5.67 14.26
N HIS A 325 -9.67 -6.59 13.31
CA HIS A 325 -10.73 -7.59 13.37
C HIS A 325 -10.57 -8.48 14.60
N PHE A 326 -9.39 -9.09 14.79
CA PHE A 326 -9.10 -9.90 15.98
C PHE A 326 -9.29 -9.13 17.29
N ALA A 327 -8.85 -7.86 17.34
CA ALA A 327 -9.08 -7.00 18.48
C ALA A 327 -10.57 -6.76 18.75
N GLY A 328 -11.36 -6.53 17.70
CA GLY A 328 -12.81 -6.39 17.79
C GLY A 328 -13.50 -7.66 18.26
N THR A 329 -13.12 -8.83 17.71
CA THR A 329 -13.69 -10.15 18.06
C THR A 329 -13.53 -10.45 19.55
N TRP A 330 -12.37 -10.14 20.12
CA TRP A 330 -12.07 -10.43 21.53
C TRP A 330 -12.30 -9.25 22.48
N GLY A 331 -12.73 -8.10 21.97
CA GLY A 331 -12.89 -6.88 22.77
C GLY A 331 -11.58 -6.42 23.42
N LEU A 332 -10.47 -6.49 22.66
CA LEU A 332 -9.15 -6.10 23.15
C LEU A 332 -9.03 -4.58 23.29
N ASN A 333 -8.47 -4.13 24.42
CA ASN A 333 -8.13 -2.73 24.64
C ASN A 333 -6.86 -2.32 23.87
N GLU A 334 -6.57 -1.01 23.86
CA GLU A 334 -5.42 -0.46 23.12
C GLU A 334 -4.07 -1.06 23.54
N ASP A 335 -3.89 -1.37 24.82
CA ASP A 335 -2.65 -1.98 25.30
C ASP A 335 -2.47 -3.42 24.80
N ALA A 336 -3.55 -4.21 24.75
CA ALA A 336 -3.52 -5.55 24.17
C ALA A 336 -3.27 -5.52 22.66
N VAL A 337 -3.83 -4.53 21.96
CA VAL A 337 -3.56 -4.31 20.53
C VAL A 337 -2.11 -3.87 20.30
N ARG A 338 -1.56 -2.98 21.14
CA ARG A 338 -0.15 -2.57 21.07
C ARG A 338 0.78 -3.78 21.26
N GLU A 339 0.50 -4.61 22.25
CA GLU A 339 1.26 -5.83 22.52
C GLU A 339 1.22 -6.82 21.34
N LEU A 340 0.10 -6.88 20.62
CA LEU A 340 -0.03 -7.68 19.41
C LEU A 340 0.78 -7.10 18.23
N TRP A 341 0.81 -5.78 18.09
CA TRP A 341 1.60 -5.08 17.07
C TRP A 341 3.11 -5.25 17.29
N GLU A 342 3.56 -5.29 18.55
CA GLU A 342 4.96 -5.50 18.90
C GLU A 342 5.46 -6.94 18.66
N LEU A 343 4.56 -7.91 18.45
CA LEU A 343 4.99 -9.27 18.10
C LEU A 343 5.55 -9.34 16.67
N PRO A 344 6.65 -10.10 16.46
CA PRO A 344 7.10 -10.49 15.13
C PRO A 344 5.96 -11.12 14.31
N PRO A 345 5.91 -10.93 12.97
CA PRO A 345 4.80 -11.37 12.14
C PRO A 345 4.40 -12.85 12.32
N GLY A 346 5.38 -13.75 12.46
CA GLY A 346 5.12 -15.17 12.71
C GLY A 346 4.43 -15.44 14.06
N LEU A 347 4.91 -14.81 15.13
CA LEU A 347 4.32 -14.95 16.47
C LEU A 347 2.96 -14.27 16.58
N ARG A 348 2.75 -13.19 15.82
CA ARG A 348 1.46 -12.52 15.73
C ARG A 348 0.40 -13.45 15.13
N ALA A 349 0.69 -14.08 14.00
CA ALA A 349 -0.22 -15.05 13.38
C ALA A 349 -0.50 -16.25 14.31
N GLU A 350 0.55 -16.77 14.95
CA GLU A 350 0.42 -17.85 15.93
C GLU A 350 -0.43 -17.43 17.15
N ALA A 351 -0.21 -16.22 17.67
CA ALA A 351 -0.97 -15.71 18.80
C ALA A 351 -2.45 -15.51 18.45
N MET A 352 -2.75 -14.98 17.26
CA MET A 352 -4.13 -14.83 16.78
C MET A 352 -4.82 -16.19 16.60
N GLY A 353 -4.12 -17.19 16.04
CA GLY A 353 -4.71 -18.50 15.76
C GLY A 353 -4.83 -19.42 16.98
N SER A 354 -4.04 -19.20 18.05
CA SER A 354 -4.03 -20.08 19.23
C SER A 354 -4.61 -19.45 20.49
N PHE A 355 -4.99 -18.16 20.45
CA PHE A 355 -5.65 -17.52 21.58
C PHE A 355 -7.14 -17.91 21.65
N ALA A 356 -7.45 -18.78 22.61
CA ALA A 356 -8.81 -19.23 22.90
C ALA A 356 -9.10 -19.09 24.41
N PRO A 357 -9.46 -17.88 24.91
CA PRO A 357 -9.83 -17.71 26.31
C PRO A 357 -11.09 -18.51 26.66
N ALA A 358 -11.19 -18.94 27.92
CA ALA A 358 -12.37 -19.66 28.39
C ALA A 358 -13.64 -18.81 28.25
N PRO A 359 -14.80 -19.41 28.00
CA PRO A 359 -16.07 -18.69 28.01
C PRO A 359 -16.25 -18.00 29.37
N ASN A 360 -16.73 -16.74 29.36
CA ASN A 360 -16.89 -15.88 30.54
C ASN A 360 -15.59 -15.37 31.19
N THR A 361 -14.49 -15.29 30.43
CA THR A 361 -13.28 -14.62 30.90
C THR A 361 -13.56 -13.13 31.17
N ARG A 362 -13.45 -12.70 32.43
CA ARG A 362 -13.78 -11.33 32.87
C ARG A 362 -12.91 -10.24 32.23
N ASP A 363 -11.63 -10.54 31.98
CA ASP A 363 -10.67 -9.61 31.38
C ASP A 363 -9.87 -10.32 30.29
N VAL A 364 -10.42 -10.31 29.08
CA VAL A 364 -9.81 -10.95 27.91
C VAL A 364 -8.52 -10.22 27.51
N SER A 365 -8.47 -8.89 27.67
CA SER A 365 -7.31 -8.07 27.32
C SER A 365 -6.09 -8.42 28.17
N ALA A 366 -6.23 -8.49 29.50
CA ALA A 366 -5.12 -8.85 30.39
C ALA A 366 -4.62 -10.29 30.15
N LYS A 367 -5.55 -11.21 29.84
CA LYS A 367 -5.19 -12.59 29.48
C LYS A 367 -4.42 -12.65 28.16
N PHE A 368 -4.85 -11.86 27.17
CA PHE A 368 -4.17 -11.76 25.89
C PHE A 368 -2.76 -11.19 26.04
N ILE A 369 -2.59 -10.10 26.77
CA ILE A 369 -1.27 -9.48 27.03
C ILE A 369 -0.32 -10.50 27.66
N THR A 370 -0.78 -11.21 28.70
CA THR A 370 0.02 -12.24 29.38
C THR A 370 0.41 -13.37 28.41
N PHE A 371 -0.52 -13.78 27.56
CA PHE A 371 -0.32 -14.81 26.55
C PHE A 371 0.69 -14.37 25.47
N ALA A 372 0.54 -13.17 24.92
CA ALA A 372 1.44 -12.58 23.92
C ALA A 372 2.87 -12.45 24.46
N ARG A 373 3.03 -11.95 25.69
CA ARG A 373 4.33 -11.88 26.38
C ARG A 373 4.96 -13.25 26.59
N ARG A 374 4.16 -14.26 26.97
CA ARG A 374 4.64 -15.64 27.11
C ARG A 374 5.18 -16.20 25.78
N LYS A 375 4.46 -15.98 24.67
CA LYS A 375 4.92 -16.37 23.32
C LYS A 375 6.22 -15.65 22.94
N ARG A 376 6.30 -14.34 23.19
CA ARG A 376 7.51 -13.52 22.95
C ARG A 376 8.72 -14.06 23.72
N ASN A 377 8.55 -14.35 25.02
CA ASN A 377 9.63 -14.86 25.86
C ASN A 377 10.06 -16.28 25.47
N ALA A 378 9.10 -17.14 25.11
CA ALA A 378 9.40 -18.49 24.61
C ALA A 378 10.23 -18.46 23.32
N ALA A 379 9.89 -17.56 22.38
CA ALA A 379 10.65 -17.40 21.14
C ALA A 379 12.05 -16.77 21.36
N ALA A 380 12.20 -15.95 22.41
CA ALA A 380 13.49 -15.36 22.80
C ALA A 380 14.41 -16.36 23.54
N GLY A 381 13.98 -17.60 23.78
CA GLY A 381 14.75 -18.58 24.55
C GLY A 381 14.90 -18.22 26.03
N VAL A 382 14.09 -17.27 26.53
CA VAL A 382 14.07 -16.91 27.95
C VAL A 382 13.20 -17.95 28.65
N ASP A 383 13.86 -18.97 29.19
CA ASP A 383 13.22 -20.13 29.80
C ASP A 383 12.22 -19.70 30.89
N ALA A 384 10.92 -19.82 30.61
CA ALA A 384 9.83 -19.30 31.45
C ALA A 384 9.57 -20.15 32.72
N GLY A 385 10.53 -21.01 33.10
CA GLY A 385 10.40 -22.08 34.07
C GLY A 385 10.14 -21.67 35.53
N ASN A 386 9.87 -20.40 35.86
CA ASN A 386 9.73 -20.01 37.27
C ASN A 386 8.63 -18.98 37.62
N ALA A 387 7.80 -18.54 36.68
CA ALA A 387 6.82 -17.48 36.96
C ALA A 387 5.41 -17.96 37.38
N PHE A 388 5.07 -19.25 37.22
CA PHE A 388 3.69 -19.72 37.42
C PHE A 388 3.38 -20.33 38.80
N ASN A 389 4.35 -20.41 39.72
CA ASN A 389 4.13 -20.89 41.09
C ASN A 389 3.81 -19.77 42.11
N ALA A 390 3.61 -18.53 41.67
CA ALA A 390 3.39 -17.38 42.58
C ALA A 390 1.92 -16.97 42.78
N PHE A 391 0.94 -17.58 42.09
CA PHE A 391 -0.48 -17.39 42.41
C PHE A 391 -1.01 -18.60 43.17
N GLY A 392 -0.68 -18.62 44.46
CA GLY A 392 -1.19 -19.58 45.41
C GLY A 392 -2.71 -19.56 45.50
N THR A 393 -3.28 -20.77 45.55
CA THR A 393 -4.52 -21.06 46.27
C THR A 393 -4.51 -20.36 47.62
N ALA A 394 -5.23 -19.24 47.72
CA ALA A 394 -5.51 -18.60 48.98
C ALA A 394 -6.37 -19.54 49.83
N VAL A 395 -5.74 -20.20 50.79
CA VAL A 395 -6.44 -20.80 51.93
C VAL A 395 -7.15 -19.65 52.65
N ILE A 396 -8.48 -19.69 52.66
CA ILE A 396 -9.32 -18.76 53.41
C ILE A 396 -9.02 -18.95 54.90
N VAL A 397 -8.20 -18.05 55.46
CA VAL A 397 -7.97 -17.96 56.90
C VAL A 397 -9.13 -17.14 57.49
N PRO A 398 -9.93 -17.69 58.44
CA PRO A 398 -11.03 -16.95 59.03
C PRO A 398 -10.53 -15.75 59.87
N PRO A 399 -11.28 -14.63 59.91
CA PRO A 399 -10.85 -13.41 60.57
C PRO A 399 -10.71 -13.61 62.09
N ARG A 400 -9.54 -13.24 62.62
CA ARG A 400 -9.27 -13.18 64.06
C ARG A 400 -10.13 -12.09 64.71
N LYS A 401 -10.90 -12.46 65.74
CA LYS A 401 -11.66 -11.55 66.61
C LYS A 401 -10.72 -10.50 67.22
N ARG A 402 -11.04 -9.21 67.06
CA ARG A 402 -10.36 -8.12 67.78
C ARG A 402 -10.77 -8.14 69.26
N PRO A 403 -9.83 -7.99 70.22
CA PRO A 403 -10.17 -7.76 71.61
C PRO A 403 -10.77 -6.36 71.82
N ALA A 404 -11.74 -6.26 72.74
CA ALA A 404 -12.42 -5.02 73.10
C ALA A 404 -11.49 -4.05 73.85
N PRO A 405 -11.66 -2.73 73.70
CA PRO A 405 -10.86 -1.74 74.41
C PRO A 405 -11.23 -1.69 75.91
N GLN A 406 -10.21 -1.85 76.76
CA GLN A 406 -10.28 -1.51 78.19
C GLN A 406 -10.39 0.02 78.33
N TRP A 407 -11.38 0.46 79.11
CA TRP A 407 -11.47 1.82 79.60
C TRP A 407 -10.82 1.84 80.99
N ASP A 408 -9.74 2.61 81.15
CA ASP A 408 -9.18 2.93 82.46
C ASP A 408 -10.04 4.00 83.15
N ALA A 409 -10.19 3.86 84.47
CA ALA A 409 -11.06 4.64 85.35
C ALA A 409 -10.54 6.05 85.67
#